data_AF-A0A7W2IW62-F1
#
_entry.id   AF-A0A7W2IW62-F1
#
_cell.length_a   1.000
_cell.length_b   1.000
_cell.length_c   1.000
_cell.angle_alpha   90.00
_cell.angle_beta   90.00
_cell.angle_gamma   90.00
#
_symmetry.space_group_name_H-M   'P 1'
#
loop_
_entity.id
_entity.type
_entity.pdbx_description
1 polymer ?
#
loop_
_entity_poly.entity_id
_entity_poly.type
_entity_poly.pdbx_seq_one_letter_code
_entity_poly.pdbx_strand_id
1 'polypeptide(L)'
;TQFLPAVVIILPFFIMFRDIGLLDTRLGLILVNLAIVMPFAIWMIKGFIDGIPLDTEEAAMVDGSSRLQVIWNIVLPMAAPGLLTSGIFCFIIAWNEFLFAL
;
A
#
# COMPACT_ATOMS: atom_id res chain seq x y z
N THR A 1 6.11 -0.47 -21.93
CA THR A 1 6.47 -1.82 -22.40
C THR A 1 6.64 -2.71 -21.17
N GLN A 2 5.74 -3.59 -20.73
CA GLN A 2 4.50 -4.19 -21.22
C GLN A 2 3.37 -3.87 -20.22
N PHE A 3 2.22 -3.38 -20.68
CA PHE A 3 0.99 -3.55 -19.91
C PHE A 3 0.53 -4.97 -20.21
N LEU A 4 0.79 -5.93 -19.32
CA LEU A 4 0.01 -7.16 -19.33
C LEU A 4 -1.44 -6.72 -19.06
N PRO A 5 -2.38 -6.96 -20.00
CA PRO A 5 -3.77 -6.61 -19.77
C PRO A 5 -4.23 -7.26 -18.45
N ALA A 6 -4.98 -6.54 -17.63
CA ALA A 6 -5.45 -7.07 -16.34
C ALA A 6 -6.17 -8.43 -16.50
N VAL A 7 -6.81 -8.65 -17.66
CA VAL A 7 -7.37 -9.94 -18.11
C VAL A 7 -6.40 -11.12 -18.03
N VAL A 8 -5.11 -10.91 -18.34
CA VAL A 8 -4.10 -11.96 -18.31
C VAL A 8 -3.74 -12.36 -16.87
N ILE A 9 -3.89 -11.41 -15.94
CA ILE A 9 -3.58 -11.60 -14.51
C ILE A 9 -4.74 -12.31 -13.79
N ILE A 10 -5.98 -12.27 -14.30
CA ILE A 10 -7.13 -12.95 -13.69
C ILE A 10 -6.90 -14.45 -13.52
N LEU A 11 -6.47 -15.14 -14.58
CA LEU A 11 -6.34 -16.60 -14.61
C LEU A 11 -5.54 -17.19 -13.43
N PRO A 12 -4.31 -16.72 -13.16
CA PRO A 12 -3.55 -17.23 -12.02
C PRO A 12 -4.22 -16.92 -10.66
N PHE A 13 -4.81 -15.74 -10.49
CA PHE A 13 -5.56 -15.42 -9.25
C PHE A 13 -6.81 -16.29 -9.10
N PHE A 14 -7.54 -16.54 -10.18
CA PHE A 14 -8.72 -17.40 -10.20
C PHE A 14 -8.36 -18.83 -9.78
N ILE A 15 -7.32 -19.43 -10.38
CA ILE A 15 -6.85 -20.77 -10.02
C ILE A 15 -6.41 -20.81 -8.55
N MET A 16 -5.59 -19.85 -8.13
CA MET A 16 -5.09 -19.78 -6.75
C MET A 16 -6.22 -19.66 -5.74
N PHE A 17 -7.19 -18.77 -5.97
CA PHE A 17 -8.31 -18.57 -5.06
C PHE A 17 -9.29 -19.73 -5.08
N ARG A 18 -9.43 -20.43 -6.20
CA ARG A 18 -10.21 -21.67 -6.27
C ARG A 18 -9.62 -22.73 -5.37
N ASP A 19 -8.31 -22.95 -5.50
CA ASP A 19 -7.61 -24.04 -4.84
C ASP A 19 -7.56 -23.84 -3.32
N ILE A 20 -7.59 -22.58 -2.85
CA ILE A 20 -7.68 -22.22 -1.41
C ILE A 20 -9.11 -21.92 -0.93
N GLY A 21 -10.13 -22.10 -1.77
CA GLY A 21 -11.55 -21.92 -1.39
C GLY A 21 -11.99 -20.47 -1.13
N LEU A 22 -11.32 -19.49 -1.74
CA LEU A 22 -11.62 -18.06 -1.61
C LEU A 22 -12.34 -17.45 -2.83
N LEU A 23 -12.66 -18.25 -3.85
CA LEU A 23 -13.53 -17.80 -4.94
C LEU A 23 -14.88 -17.33 -4.42
N ASP A 24 -15.41 -16.27 -5.04
CA ASP A 24 -16.71 -15.66 -4.72
C ASP A 24 -16.86 -15.23 -3.25
N THR A 25 -15.74 -15.02 -2.54
CA THR A 25 -15.74 -14.50 -1.18
C THR A 25 -15.31 -13.05 -1.14
N ARG A 26 -15.90 -12.28 -0.22
CA ARG A 26 -15.46 -10.91 0.07
C ARG A 26 -13.98 -10.85 0.48
N LEU A 27 -13.50 -11.88 1.18
CA LEU A 27 -12.11 -11.97 1.61
C LEU A 27 -11.16 -12.15 0.42
N GLY A 28 -11.51 -13.01 -0.54
CA GLY A 28 -10.80 -13.13 -1.81
C GLY A 28 -10.70 -11.78 -2.52
N LEU A 29 -11.83 -11.09 -2.69
CA LEU A 29 -11.86 -9.78 -3.35
C LEU A 29 -10.96 -8.74 -2.65
N ILE A 30 -10.96 -8.71 -1.30
CA ILE A 30 -10.08 -7.84 -0.51
C ILE A 30 -8.60 -8.17 -0.79
N LEU A 31 -8.23 -9.45 -0.80
CA LEU A 31 -6.85 -9.87 -0.98
C LEU A 31 -6.31 -9.55 -2.37
N VAL A 32 -7.09 -9.78 -3.43
CA VAL A 32 -6.64 -9.48 -4.80
C VAL A 32 -6.52 -7.97 -5.03
N ASN A 33 -7.49 -7.18 -4.53
CA ASN A 33 -7.40 -5.71 -4.57
C ASN A 33 -6.18 -5.21 -3.81
N LEU A 34 -5.92 -5.75 -2.62
CA LEU A 34 -4.74 -5.43 -1.84
C LEU A 34 -3.46 -5.75 -2.63
N ALA A 35 -3.34 -6.95 -3.21
CA ALA A 35 -2.15 -7.36 -3.96
C ALA A 35 -1.85 -6.42 -5.16
N ILE A 36 -2.88 -5.91 -5.82
CA ILE A 36 -2.74 -5.02 -6.98
C ILE A 36 -2.41 -3.58 -6.55
N VAL A 37 -3.03 -3.09 -5.48
CA VAL A 37 -2.90 -1.69 -5.04
C VAL A 37 -1.65 -1.48 -4.18
N MET A 38 -1.16 -2.52 -3.49
CA MET A 38 -0.02 -2.45 -2.57
C MET A 38 1.26 -1.87 -3.17
N PRO A 39 1.73 -2.26 -4.38
CA PRO A 39 2.94 -1.69 -4.96
C PRO A 39 2.84 -0.17 -5.15
N PHE A 40 1.67 0.31 -5.58
CA PHE A 40 1.40 1.74 -5.72
C PHE A 40 1.39 2.46 -4.36
N ALA A 41 0.72 1.87 -3.37
CA ALA A 41 0.69 2.40 -2.01
C ALA A 41 2.11 2.54 -1.42
N ILE A 42 2.92 1.48 -1.53
CA ILE A 42 4.31 1.46 -1.04
C ILE A 42 5.14 2.53 -1.74
N TRP A 43 5.05 2.63 -3.07
CA TRP A 43 5.80 3.61 -3.83
C TRP A 43 5.44 5.05 -3.41
N MET A 44 4.14 5.33 -3.27
CA MET A 44 3.67 6.65 -2.87
C MET A 44 4.08 7.00 -1.44
N ILE A 45 3.85 6.10 -0.47
CA ILE A 45 4.24 6.30 0.93
C ILE A 45 5.76 6.48 1.05
N LYS A 46 6.56 5.69 0.33
CA LYS A 46 8.02 5.85 0.28
C LYS A 46 8.40 7.24 -0.21
N GLY A 47 7.76 7.75 -1.26
CA GLY A 47 8.01 9.11 -1.75
C GLY A 47 7.77 10.19 -0.69
N PHE A 48 6.79 10.01 0.19
CA PHE A 48 6.56 10.92 1.31
C PHE A 48 7.58 10.77 2.43
N ILE A 49 7.95 9.53 2.78
CA ILE A 49 8.97 9.26 3.81
C ILE A 49 10.34 9.79 3.35
N ASP A 50 10.73 9.55 2.09
CA ASP A 50 11.98 10.03 1.51
C ASP A 50 12.06 11.58 1.50
N GLY A 51 10.92 12.28 1.57
CA GLY A 51 10.85 13.74 1.68
C GLY A 51 11.03 14.29 3.09
N ILE A 52 11.07 13.44 4.11
CA ILE A 52 11.30 13.85 5.50
C ILE A 52 12.80 14.09 5.68
N PRO A 53 13.23 15.28 6.15
CA PRO A 53 14.66 15.56 6.35
C PRO A 53 15.27 14.60 7.37
N LEU A 54 16.42 14.02 7.04
CA LEU A 54 17.13 13.10 7.94
C LEU A 54 17.61 13.82 9.22
N ASP A 55 17.97 15.10 9.10
CA ASP A 55 18.42 15.95 10.21
C ASP A 55 17.40 16.00 11.37
N THR A 56 16.10 15.91 11.06
CA THR A 56 15.03 15.87 12.08
C THR A 56 15.06 14.57 12.89
N GLU A 57 15.41 13.45 12.27
CA GLU A 57 15.58 12.17 12.96
C GLU A 57 16.85 12.19 13.82
N GLU A 58 17.95 12.71 13.27
CA GLU A 58 19.24 12.81 13.96
C GLU A 58 19.16 13.72 15.19
N ALA A 59 18.49 14.88 15.08
CA ALA A 59 18.28 15.79 16.20
C ALA A 59 17.57 15.08 17.37
N ALA A 60 16.51 14.33 17.09
CA ALA A 60 15.77 13.61 18.11
C ALA A 60 16.58 12.46 18.75
N MET A 61 17.45 11.81 17.98
CA MET A 61 18.37 10.80 18.51
C MET A 61 19.45 11.43 19.42
N VAL A 62 19.94 12.63 19.07
CA VAL A 62 20.85 13.42 19.93
C VAL A 62 20.16 13.79 21.25
N ASP A 63 18.86 14.09 21.22
CA ASP A 63 18.03 14.34 22.40
C ASP A 63 17.70 13.06 23.22
N GLY A 64 18.24 11.91 22.82
CA GLY A 64 18.10 10.63 23.54
C GLY A 64 16.92 9.77 23.10
N SER A 65 16.24 10.11 22.00
CA SER A 65 15.17 9.27 21.46
C SER A 65 15.72 7.98 20.84
N SER A 66 15.11 6.85 21.19
CA SER A 66 15.34 5.57 20.50
C SER A 66 14.76 5.61 19.07
N ARG A 67 15.27 4.76 18.17
CA ARG A 67 14.80 4.67 16.78
C ARG A 67 13.28 4.46 16.66
N LEU A 68 12.69 3.63 17.53
CA LEU A 68 11.25 3.41 17.53
C LEU A 68 10.49 4.68 17.93
N GLN A 69 10.99 5.44 18.90
CA GLN A 69 10.38 6.73 19.29
C GLN A 69 10.45 7.74 18.15
N VAL A 70 11.56 7.81 17.41
CA VAL A 70 11.69 8.67 16.23
C VAL A 70 10.65 8.30 15.17
N ILE A 71 10.48 7.01 14.89
CA ILE A 71 9.47 6.53 13.93
C ILE A 71 8.07 6.99 14.36
N TRP A 72 7.65 6.70 15.59
CA TRP A 72 6.29 6.95 16.05
C TRP A 72 5.98 8.43 16.30
N ASN A 73 6.96 9.21 16.78
CA ASN A 73 6.74 10.59 17.21
C ASN A 73 7.13 11.64 16.17
N ILE A 74 7.95 11.28 15.17
CA ILE A 74 8.46 12.23 14.17
C ILE A 74 8.09 11.77 12.77
N VAL A 75 8.58 10.61 12.34
CA VAL A 75 8.39 10.14 10.95
C VAL A 75 6.91 9.90 10.65
N LEU A 76 6.19 9.18 11.50
CA LEU A 76 4.79 8.81 11.27
C LEU A 76 3.84 10.03 11.24
N PRO A 77 3.93 10.99 12.18
CA PRO A 77 3.12 12.22 12.11
C PRO A 77 3.46 13.10 10.91
N MET A 78 4.74 13.22 10.54
CA MET A 78 5.15 13.98 9.36
C MET A 78 4.70 13.31 8.06
N ALA A 79 4.68 11.98 8.01
CA ALA A 79 4.17 11.20 6.88
C ALA A 79 2.64 11.12 6.83
N ALA A 80 1.91 11.52 7.88
CA ALA A 80 0.46 11.36 7.97
C ALA A 80 -0.34 11.98 6.81
N PRO A 81 -0.03 13.19 6.31
CA PRO A 81 -0.69 13.75 5.13
C PRO A 81 -0.44 12.89 3.88
N GLY A 82 0.76 12.32 3.76
CA GLY A 82 1.12 11.41 2.67
C GLY A 82 0.40 10.07 2.74
N LEU A 83 0.28 9.51 3.94
CA LEU A 83 -0.50 8.30 4.21
C LEU A 83 -1.99 8.49 3.86
N LEU A 84 -2.57 9.63 4.25
CA LEU A 84 -3.96 9.97 3.90
C LEU A 84 -4.14 10.08 2.39
N THR A 85 -3.24 10.80 1.72
CA THR A 85 -3.26 10.96 0.26
C THR A 85 -3.17 9.59 -0.44
N SER A 86 -2.21 8.76 -0.03
CA SER A 86 -2.06 7.40 -0.55
C SER A 86 -3.30 6.55 -0.32
N GLY A 87 -3.90 6.62 0.87
CA GLY A 87 -5.13 5.90 1.19
C GLY A 87 -6.30 6.29 0.29
N ILE A 88 -6.47 7.59 -0.01
CA ILE A 88 -7.51 8.07 -0.94
C ILE A 88 -7.28 7.53 -2.35
N PHE A 89 -6.06 7.60 -2.87
CA PHE A 89 -5.75 7.04 -4.19
C PHE A 89 -5.97 5.53 -4.24
N CYS A 90 -5.52 4.80 -3.21
CA CYS A 90 -5.74 3.36 -3.09
C CYS A 90 -7.23 3.01 -3.09
N PHE A 91 -8.04 3.77 -2.35
CA PHE A 91 -9.49 3.60 -2.32
C PHE A 91 -10.11 3.83 -3.69
N ILE A 92 -9.73 4.90 -4.41
CA ILE A 92 -10.25 5.19 -5.74
C ILE A 92 -9.88 4.06 -6.73
N ILE A 93 -8.64 3.56 -6.69
CA ILE A 93 -8.20 2.48 -7.56
C ILE A 93 -8.99 1.19 -7.28
N ALA A 94 -9.09 0.78 -6.01
CA ALA A 94 -9.81 -0.42 -5.61
C ALA A 94 -11.33 -0.31 -5.89
N TRP A 95 -11.91 0.88 -5.74
CA TRP A 95 -13.33 1.11 -6.00
C TRP A 95 -13.68 1.05 -7.49
N ASN A 96 -12.76 1.46 -8.37
CA ASN A 96 -12.95 1.41 -9.83
C ASN A 96 -12.57 0.05 -10.42
N GLU A 97 -12.14 -0.91 -9.59
CA GLU A 97 -11.76 -2.24 -10.01
C GLU A 97 -13.02 -3.11 -10.17
N PHE A 98 -13.40 -3.39 -11.42
CA PHE A 98 -14.58 -4.21 -11.75
C PHE A 98 -14.24 -5.62 -12.26
N LEU A 99 -13.00 -5.84 -12.66
CA LEU A 99 -12.56 -7.04 -13.35
C LEU A 99 -12.50 -8.26 -12.42
N PHE A 100 -12.09 -8.08 -11.17
CA PHE A 100 -12.10 -9.17 -10.17
C PHE A 100 -13.40 -9.20 -9.35
N ALA A 101 -14.22 -8.15 -9.43
CA ALA A 101 -15.48 -8.05 -8.71
C ALA A 101 -16.69 -8.62 -9.47
N LEU A 102 -16.61 -8.76 -10.80
CA LEU A 102 -17.64 -9.31 -11.68
C LEU A 102 -17.45 -10.81 -11.92
#